data_AF-A0A3P3Y1C7-F1
#
_entry.id   AF-A0A3P3Y1C7-F1
#
_cell.length_a   1.000
_cell.length_b   1.000
_cell.length_c   1.000
_cell.angle_alpha   90.00
_cell.angle_beta   90.00
_cell.angle_gamma   90.00
#
_symmetry.space_group_name_H-M   'P 1'
#
loop_
_entity.id
_entity.type
_entity.pdbx_description
1 polymer ?
#
loop_
_entity_poly.entity_id
_entity_poly.type
_entity_poly.pdbx_seq_one_letter_code
_entity_poly.pdbx_strand_id
1 'polypeptide(L)'
;MWPPVYIVASVVGGTGLACGAMMVPAVILFWATRRSSRCVSARRPHTTCFFFACALAFTSSNVVAFVYPDRVAAWQVIAWHFAFMGLALDAIVVLVWNYFFLFNLHRERDARRPRRKTMLDGSTSARVAPAGSAERSGRSWFEAHTYLNSVRVELLFLALNTIWQWPLLLVVVVYHDQLQGPFYATVLDGGRPGTVYLAVLTMRLVVFAAYIAPLIRYLRKTASDSLGIVRSFRRIDLCHRVTHLVILVGLALYFGSVRAWHDTVTIAGIIYVIPIGIATPYVQFELVVVPLYQHATERQALLDESGVPASLFEKFLGTRDGYDMMMRAATLEFSTENLLFWEAVRKFERNWPHLPEDRRRLDGEQIRKTFLVSDHSAQTVNVSAGALRAATADPTIRPDTFDVARAEVLQLMRKDTFARYVGAGHGGPWERFLQKENELDFLHCTTTRTNDAVVPIHGP
;
A
#
# COMPACT_ATOMS: atom_id res chain seq x y z
N MET A 1 17.85 -31.38 36.68
CA MET A 1 18.46 -30.29 35.89
C MET A 1 17.41 -29.76 34.92
N TRP A 2 17.00 -28.49 35.03
CA TRP A 2 16.03 -27.84 34.14
C TRP A 2 16.61 -26.87 33.06
N PRO A 3 17.91 -26.84 32.70
CA PRO A 3 18.44 -25.79 31.82
C PRO A 3 17.89 -25.74 30.38
N PRO A 4 17.55 -26.85 29.68
CA PRO A 4 17.09 -26.74 28.28
C PRO A 4 15.69 -26.13 28.16
N VAL A 5 14.86 -26.28 29.21
CA VAL A 5 13.48 -25.78 29.22
C VAL A 5 13.46 -24.24 29.21
N TYR A 6 14.23 -23.62 30.09
CA TYR A 6 14.28 -22.16 30.16
C TYR A 6 14.84 -21.50 28.89
N ILE A 7 15.78 -22.14 28.21
CA ILE A 7 16.37 -21.60 26.98
C ILE A 7 15.32 -21.55 25.87
N VAL A 8 14.57 -22.63 25.63
CA VAL A 8 13.55 -22.67 24.57
C VAL A 8 12.42 -21.69 24.89
N ALA A 9 11.93 -21.66 26.13
CA ALA A 9 10.91 -20.70 26.54
C ALA A 9 11.38 -19.24 26.33
N SER A 10 12.64 -18.94 26.64
CA SER A 10 13.24 -17.62 26.44
C SER A 10 13.39 -17.27 24.96
N VAL A 11 13.79 -18.23 24.12
CA VAL A 11 13.90 -18.03 22.66
C VAL A 11 12.52 -17.81 22.04
N VAL A 12 11.52 -18.63 22.40
CA VAL A 12 10.15 -18.52 21.87
C VAL A 12 9.52 -17.20 22.33
N GLY A 13 9.63 -16.89 23.63
CA GLY A 13 9.12 -15.65 24.22
C GLY A 13 9.81 -14.41 23.64
N GLY A 14 11.14 -14.43 23.53
CA GLY A 14 11.92 -13.36 22.91
C GLY A 14 11.56 -13.15 21.44
N THR A 15 11.32 -14.22 20.69
CA THR A 15 10.89 -14.13 19.29
C THR A 15 9.48 -13.53 19.17
N GLY A 16 8.54 -13.92 20.03
CA GLY A 16 7.20 -13.32 20.09
C GLY A 16 7.24 -11.83 20.42
N LEU A 17 8.06 -11.43 21.39
CA LEU A 17 8.27 -10.02 21.75
C LEU A 17 8.91 -9.22 20.61
N ALA A 18 9.93 -9.76 19.95
CA ALA A 18 10.55 -9.12 18.79
C ALA A 18 9.55 -8.90 17.64
N CYS A 19 8.70 -9.90 17.36
CA CYS A 19 7.63 -9.79 16.37
C CYS A 19 6.65 -8.67 16.76
N GLY A 20 6.21 -8.62 18.01
CA GLY A 20 5.31 -7.57 18.52
C GLY A 20 5.93 -6.17 18.43
N ALA A 21 7.19 -6.03 18.84
CA ALA A 21 7.92 -4.76 18.81
C ALA A 21 8.08 -4.20 17.39
N MET A 22 8.27 -5.08 16.37
CA MET A 22 8.33 -4.66 14.97
C MET A 22 6.95 -4.31 14.39
N MET A 23 5.88 -4.96 14.85
CA MET A 23 4.54 -4.75 14.31
C MET A 23 3.85 -3.49 14.82
N VAL A 24 4.09 -3.10 16.07
CA VAL A 24 3.45 -1.88 16.62
C VAL A 24 3.79 -0.63 15.77
N PRO A 25 5.05 -0.34 15.41
CA PRO A 25 5.38 0.76 14.51
C PRO A 25 4.77 0.58 13.11
N ALA A 26 4.76 -0.65 12.57
CA ALA A 26 4.19 -0.94 11.26
C ALA A 26 2.69 -0.62 11.19
N VAL A 27 1.95 -1.03 12.21
CA VAL A 27 0.53 -0.75 12.36
C VAL A 27 0.33 0.76 12.53
N ILE A 28 1.07 1.42 13.43
CA ILE A 28 0.97 2.88 13.62
C ILE A 28 1.22 3.64 12.30
N LEU A 29 2.31 3.31 11.60
CA LEU A 29 2.64 3.91 10.30
C LEU A 29 1.54 3.64 9.27
N PHE A 30 1.00 2.43 9.23
CA PHE A 30 -0.12 2.10 8.37
C PHE A 30 -1.35 2.98 8.70
N TRP A 31 -1.76 3.08 9.97
CA TRP A 31 -2.96 3.84 10.35
C TRP A 31 -2.79 5.35 10.14
N ALA A 32 -1.57 5.86 10.28
CA ALA A 32 -1.23 7.23 9.94
C ALA A 32 -1.31 7.49 8.42
N THR A 33 -0.88 6.53 7.60
CA THR A 33 -0.78 6.69 6.13
C THR A 33 -2.02 6.23 5.36
N ARG A 34 -2.89 5.39 5.93
CA ARG A 34 -4.05 4.85 5.20
C ARG A 34 -5.06 5.90 4.75
N ARG A 35 -5.15 7.02 5.47
CA ARG A 35 -6.05 8.13 5.10
C ARG A 35 -5.48 8.93 3.94
N SER A 36 -4.18 8.83 3.74
CA SER A 36 -3.49 9.58 2.71
C SER A 36 -3.61 8.85 1.36
N SER A 37 -3.63 7.51 1.34
CA SER A 37 -3.81 6.74 0.10
C SER A 37 -4.84 5.61 0.14
N ARG A 38 -5.73 5.57 -0.87
CA ARG A 38 -6.58 4.42 -1.23
C ARG A 38 -5.79 3.18 -1.63
N CYS A 39 -4.67 3.31 -2.35
CA CYS A 39 -3.79 2.17 -2.66
C CYS A 39 -3.17 1.57 -1.40
N VAL A 40 -2.80 2.41 -0.43
CA VAL A 40 -2.37 1.96 0.90
C VAL A 40 -3.53 1.34 1.66
N SER A 41 -4.71 1.95 1.65
CA SER A 41 -5.92 1.41 2.27
C SER A 41 -6.29 0.03 1.69
N ALA A 42 -6.05 -0.19 0.40
CA ALA A 42 -6.28 -1.45 -0.29
C ALA A 42 -5.30 -2.58 0.13
N ARG A 43 -4.25 -2.30 0.92
CA ARG A 43 -3.30 -3.30 1.43
C ARG A 43 -3.81 -4.13 2.61
N ARG A 44 -5.08 -3.93 3.01
CA ARG A 44 -5.79 -4.77 4.00
C ARG A 44 -5.07 -4.93 5.34
N PRO A 45 -4.98 -3.84 6.11
CA PRO A 45 -4.31 -3.86 7.41
C PRO A 45 -4.96 -4.83 8.39
N HIS A 46 -6.28 -5.04 8.28
CA HIS A 46 -7.02 -5.93 9.17
C HIS A 46 -6.56 -7.38 8.96
N THR A 47 -6.35 -7.83 7.72
CA THR A 47 -5.82 -9.16 7.41
C THR A 47 -4.40 -9.31 7.94
N THR A 48 -3.56 -8.28 7.81
CA THR A 48 -2.21 -8.27 8.39
C THR A 48 -2.25 -8.36 9.92
N CYS A 49 -3.09 -7.57 10.58
CA CYS A 49 -3.26 -7.63 12.04
C CYS A 49 -3.82 -8.98 12.48
N PHE A 50 -4.76 -9.56 11.72
CA PHE A 50 -5.32 -10.87 11.99
C PHE A 50 -4.27 -11.98 11.86
N PHE A 51 -3.47 -11.94 10.79
CA PHE A 51 -2.31 -12.81 10.63
C PHE A 51 -1.37 -12.73 11.84
N PHE A 52 -1.04 -11.52 12.29
CA PHE A 52 -0.19 -11.31 13.45
C PHE A 52 -0.80 -11.87 14.74
N ALA A 53 -2.08 -11.59 14.99
CA ALA A 53 -2.79 -12.12 16.16
C ALA A 53 -2.76 -13.66 16.16
N CYS A 54 -2.94 -14.29 15.00
CA CYS A 54 -2.86 -15.74 14.85
C CYS A 54 -1.43 -16.27 15.04
N ALA A 55 -0.41 -15.62 14.46
CA ALA A 55 0.99 -16.02 14.64
C ALA A 55 1.46 -15.85 16.10
N LEU A 56 1.00 -14.80 16.78
CA LEU A 56 1.25 -14.57 18.19
C LEU A 56 0.56 -15.64 19.04
N ALA A 57 -0.73 -15.92 18.79
CA ALA A 57 -1.46 -16.97 19.49
C ALA A 57 -0.83 -18.35 19.30
N PHE A 58 -0.35 -18.67 18.09
CA PHE A 58 0.44 -19.86 17.80
C PHE A 58 1.71 -19.92 18.66
N THR A 59 2.49 -18.84 18.68
CA THR A 59 3.74 -18.76 19.45
C THR A 59 3.47 -18.87 20.95
N SER A 60 2.46 -18.17 21.46
CA SER A 60 2.03 -18.25 22.86
C SER A 60 1.56 -19.67 23.22
N SER A 61 0.84 -20.35 22.33
CA SER A 61 0.41 -21.73 22.56
C SER A 61 1.59 -22.70 22.69
N ASN A 62 2.67 -22.47 21.93
CA ASN A 62 3.93 -23.20 22.08
C ASN A 62 4.55 -22.95 23.45
N VAL A 63 4.63 -21.68 23.88
CA VAL A 63 5.17 -21.34 25.22
C VAL A 63 4.35 -22.00 26.32
N VAL A 64 3.02 -21.98 26.24
CA VAL A 64 2.15 -22.60 27.25
C VAL A 64 2.34 -24.11 27.29
N ALA A 65 2.35 -24.77 26.13
CA ALA A 65 2.61 -26.21 26.04
C ALA A 65 3.99 -26.58 26.60
N PHE A 66 4.98 -25.72 26.39
CA PHE A 66 6.35 -25.90 26.83
C PHE A 66 6.53 -25.68 28.34
N VAL A 67 5.89 -24.66 28.91
CA VAL A 67 5.97 -24.32 30.34
C VAL A 67 5.14 -25.28 31.20
N TYR A 68 4.03 -25.80 30.64
CA TYR A 68 3.11 -26.69 31.34
C TYR A 68 2.96 -28.05 30.65
N PRO A 69 4.06 -28.80 30.44
CA PRO A 69 4.08 -30.02 29.64
C PRO A 69 3.14 -31.11 30.15
N ASP A 70 2.95 -31.18 31.47
CA ASP A 70 2.14 -32.20 32.13
C ASP A 70 0.65 -31.81 32.27
N ARG A 71 0.32 -30.54 32.00
CA ARG A 71 -1.05 -30.01 32.17
C ARG A 71 -1.79 -29.77 30.87
N VAL A 72 -1.07 -29.71 29.76
CA VAL A 72 -1.65 -29.49 28.43
C VAL A 72 -1.68 -30.82 27.68
N ALA A 73 -2.88 -31.27 27.34
CA ALA A 73 -3.04 -32.52 26.60
C ALA A 73 -2.54 -32.36 25.16
N ALA A 74 -2.03 -33.45 24.57
CA ALA A 74 -1.40 -33.38 23.26
C ALA A 74 -2.37 -32.88 22.17
N TRP A 75 -3.62 -33.34 22.21
CA TRP A 75 -4.66 -32.91 21.29
C TRP A 75 -4.95 -31.40 21.39
N GLN A 76 -4.83 -30.78 22.56
CA GLN A 76 -5.06 -29.34 22.74
C GLN A 76 -4.00 -28.54 22.02
N VAL A 77 -2.74 -28.95 22.15
CA VAL A 77 -1.63 -28.33 21.45
C VAL A 77 -1.81 -28.45 19.95
N ILE A 78 -2.12 -29.66 19.46
CA ILE A 78 -2.37 -29.90 18.03
C ILE A 78 -3.54 -29.04 17.54
N ALA A 79 -4.63 -28.95 18.31
CA ALA A 79 -5.79 -28.13 17.95
C ALA A 79 -5.45 -26.64 17.86
N TRP A 80 -4.73 -26.10 18.85
CA TRP A 80 -4.27 -24.70 18.84
C TRP A 80 -3.34 -24.43 17.66
N HIS A 81 -2.41 -25.33 17.39
CA HIS A 81 -1.48 -25.19 16.27
C HIS A 81 -2.25 -25.21 14.94
N PHE A 82 -3.17 -26.15 14.77
CA PHE A 82 -3.95 -26.27 13.55
C PHE A 82 -4.83 -25.04 13.32
N ALA A 83 -5.47 -24.53 14.37
CA ALA A 83 -6.30 -23.34 14.30
C ALA A 83 -5.47 -22.07 14.04
N PHE A 84 -4.49 -21.77 14.89
CA PHE A 84 -3.74 -20.51 14.80
C PHE A 84 -2.77 -20.48 13.63
N MET A 85 -2.02 -21.56 13.37
CA MET A 85 -1.14 -21.62 12.20
C MET A 85 -1.97 -21.68 10.91
N GLY A 86 -3.08 -22.42 10.91
CA GLY A 86 -3.98 -22.50 9.76
C GLY A 86 -4.52 -21.13 9.38
N LEU A 87 -5.14 -20.43 10.33
CA LEU A 87 -5.64 -19.07 10.14
C LEU A 87 -4.54 -18.10 9.72
N ALA A 88 -3.33 -18.24 10.26
CA ALA A 88 -2.21 -17.41 9.90
C ALA A 88 -1.79 -17.63 8.42
N LEU A 89 -1.64 -18.89 8.00
CA LEU A 89 -1.32 -19.22 6.60
C LEU A 89 -2.41 -18.75 5.65
N ASP A 90 -3.67 -18.92 6.03
CA ASP A 90 -4.83 -18.50 5.22
C ASP A 90 -4.87 -16.99 5.06
N ALA A 91 -4.56 -16.24 6.12
CA ALA A 91 -4.42 -14.79 6.05
C ALA A 91 -3.29 -14.36 5.10
N ILE A 92 -2.17 -15.08 5.07
CA ILE A 92 -1.12 -14.83 4.07
C ILE A 92 -1.63 -15.10 2.65
N VAL A 93 -2.37 -16.19 2.43
CA VAL A 93 -2.95 -16.49 1.10
C VAL A 93 -3.84 -15.34 0.63
N VAL A 94 -4.72 -14.84 1.50
CA VAL A 94 -5.57 -13.67 1.21
C VAL A 94 -4.74 -12.42 0.89
N LEU A 95 -3.70 -12.14 1.69
CA LEU A 95 -2.79 -11.02 1.42
C LEU A 95 -2.13 -11.18 0.04
N VAL A 96 -1.57 -12.35 -0.24
CA VAL A 96 -0.89 -12.65 -1.49
C VAL A 96 -1.82 -12.50 -2.69
N TRP A 97 -3.07 -12.97 -2.60
CA TRP A 97 -4.09 -12.72 -3.62
C TRP A 97 -4.34 -11.23 -3.79
N ASN A 98 -4.53 -10.50 -2.70
CA ASN A 98 -4.74 -9.05 -2.73
C ASN A 98 -3.61 -8.32 -3.45
N TYR A 99 -2.35 -8.64 -3.12
CA TYR A 99 -1.18 -8.05 -3.78
C TYR A 99 -1.03 -8.47 -5.25
N PHE A 100 -1.31 -9.73 -5.58
CA PHE A 100 -1.32 -10.20 -6.96
C PHE A 100 -2.33 -9.43 -7.81
N PHE A 101 -3.50 -9.17 -7.25
CA PHE A 101 -4.50 -8.41 -7.96
C PHE A 101 -4.14 -6.92 -8.09
N LEU A 102 -3.63 -6.29 -7.03
CA LEU A 102 -3.10 -4.93 -7.10
C LEU A 102 -2.02 -4.83 -8.18
N PHE A 103 -1.15 -5.84 -8.26
CA PHE A 103 -0.15 -5.94 -9.32
C PHE A 103 -0.78 -6.00 -10.72
N ASN A 104 -1.78 -6.85 -10.97
CA ASN A 104 -2.43 -6.95 -12.28
C ASN A 104 -3.13 -5.65 -12.67
N LEU A 105 -3.78 -4.98 -11.71
CA LEU A 105 -4.43 -3.69 -11.92
C LEU A 105 -3.41 -2.61 -12.34
N HIS A 106 -2.25 -2.60 -11.70
CA HIS A 106 -1.14 -1.71 -12.08
C HIS A 106 -0.52 -2.06 -13.43
N ARG A 107 -0.31 -3.34 -13.71
CA ARG A 107 0.19 -3.82 -14.99
C ARG A 107 -0.74 -3.41 -16.14
N GLU A 108 -2.06 -3.54 -15.98
CA GLU A 108 -3.02 -3.10 -16.99
C GLU A 108 -2.96 -1.59 -17.20
N ARG A 109 -2.79 -0.80 -16.13
CA ARG A 109 -2.56 0.65 -16.23
C ARG A 109 -1.30 0.95 -17.04
N ASP A 110 -0.17 0.32 -16.71
CA ASP A 110 1.11 0.57 -17.36
C ASP A 110 1.08 0.15 -18.84
N ALA A 111 0.42 -0.96 -19.17
CA ALA A 111 0.22 -1.40 -20.55
C ALA A 111 -0.67 -0.43 -21.36
N ARG A 112 -1.59 0.28 -20.69
CA ARG A 112 -2.53 1.22 -21.32
C ARG A 112 -2.05 2.67 -21.34
N ARG A 113 -1.00 3.02 -20.59
CA ARG A 113 -0.35 4.33 -20.72
C ARG A 113 0.21 4.40 -22.14
N PRO A 114 -0.32 5.27 -23.03
CA PRO A 114 0.25 5.43 -24.35
C PRO A 114 1.72 5.74 -24.14
N ARG A 115 2.58 5.01 -24.84
CA ARG A 115 4.03 5.16 -24.78
C ARG A 115 4.33 6.57 -25.29
N ARG A 116 4.25 7.57 -24.41
CA ARG A 116 4.22 9.01 -24.73
C ARG A 116 5.46 9.45 -25.53
N LYS A 117 6.50 8.63 -25.52
CA LYS A 117 7.71 8.76 -26.34
C LYS A 117 7.48 8.59 -27.85
N THR A 118 6.43 7.91 -28.33
CA THR A 118 6.21 7.70 -29.78
C THR A 118 5.31 8.74 -30.45
N MET A 119 4.69 9.66 -29.68
CA MET A 119 3.89 10.76 -30.26
C MET A 119 4.74 11.98 -30.66
N LEU A 120 6.02 12.04 -30.27
CA LEU A 120 6.94 13.10 -30.67
C LEU A 120 7.64 12.82 -32.01
N ASP A 121 7.72 11.55 -32.43
CA ASP A 121 8.16 11.18 -33.76
C ASP A 121 6.92 11.13 -34.67
N GLY A 122 6.65 12.26 -35.35
CA GLY A 122 5.45 12.54 -36.16
C GLY A 122 5.21 11.65 -37.39
N SER A 123 5.62 10.38 -37.38
CA SER A 123 5.45 9.46 -38.49
C SER A 123 4.89 8.12 -38.01
N THR A 124 3.57 7.98 -37.97
CA THR A 124 2.80 6.92 -38.66
C THR A 124 1.36 6.85 -38.15
N SER A 125 0.44 6.73 -39.10
CA SER A 125 -0.98 6.44 -38.90
C SER A 125 -1.15 5.13 -38.12
N ALA A 126 -1.27 5.24 -36.80
CA ALA A 126 -1.59 4.11 -35.94
C ALA A 126 -3.06 3.74 -36.15
N ARG A 127 -3.31 2.60 -36.79
CA ARG A 127 -4.62 1.92 -36.81
C ARG A 127 -5.16 1.87 -35.39
N VAL A 128 -6.19 2.66 -35.11
CA VAL A 128 -6.96 2.62 -33.87
C VAL A 128 -7.57 1.23 -33.78
N ALA A 129 -7.00 0.36 -32.95
CA ALA A 129 -7.62 -0.92 -32.65
C ALA A 129 -9.03 -0.66 -32.07
N PRO A 130 -10.06 -1.43 -32.46
CA PRO A 130 -11.43 -1.19 -32.04
C PRO A 130 -11.53 -1.25 -30.51
N ALA A 131 -11.86 -0.11 -29.89
CA ALA A 131 -11.82 0.10 -28.45
C ALA A 131 -12.73 -0.84 -27.65
N GLY A 132 -13.77 -1.41 -28.27
CA GLY A 132 -14.88 -2.06 -27.54
C GLY A 132 -14.60 -3.44 -26.94
N SER A 133 -13.68 -4.26 -27.47
CA SER A 133 -13.49 -5.65 -26.97
C SER A 133 -12.56 -5.73 -25.76
N ALA A 134 -11.49 -4.93 -25.73
CA ALA A 134 -10.57 -4.88 -24.60
C ALA A 134 -11.19 -4.20 -23.37
N GLU A 135 -12.15 -3.30 -23.58
CA GLU A 135 -12.80 -2.50 -22.54
C GLU A 135 -13.82 -3.30 -21.72
N ARG A 136 -14.63 -4.16 -22.37
CA ARG A 136 -15.58 -5.05 -21.68
C ARG A 136 -14.87 -6.07 -20.78
N SER A 137 -13.75 -6.63 -21.24
CA SER A 137 -12.96 -7.58 -20.44
C SER A 137 -12.38 -6.92 -19.19
N GLY A 138 -11.80 -5.72 -19.31
CA GLY A 138 -11.22 -5.01 -18.16
C GLY A 138 -12.23 -4.67 -17.06
N ARG A 139 -13.48 -4.33 -17.44
CA ARG A 139 -14.54 -3.99 -16.48
C ARG A 139 -15.01 -5.19 -15.67
N SER A 140 -15.28 -6.33 -16.32
CA SER A 140 -15.70 -7.54 -15.60
C SER A 140 -14.63 -8.03 -14.64
N TRP A 141 -13.35 -7.89 -15.03
CA TRP A 141 -12.23 -8.22 -14.15
C TRP A 141 -12.15 -7.29 -12.94
N PHE A 142 -12.35 -5.98 -13.11
CA PHE A 142 -12.31 -5.04 -11.98
C PHE A 142 -13.48 -5.23 -10.99
N GLU A 143 -14.70 -5.47 -11.50
CA GLU A 143 -15.87 -5.73 -10.64
C GLU A 143 -15.74 -7.06 -9.91
N ALA A 144 -15.39 -8.14 -10.61
CA ALA A 144 -15.07 -9.43 -10.00
C ALA A 144 -13.94 -9.29 -8.98
N HIS A 145 -12.94 -8.47 -9.28
CA HIS A 145 -11.84 -8.20 -8.38
C HIS A 145 -12.30 -7.50 -7.10
N THR A 146 -13.07 -6.42 -7.21
CA THR A 146 -13.58 -5.67 -6.05
C THR A 146 -14.46 -6.54 -5.16
N TYR A 147 -15.25 -7.43 -5.78
CA TYR A 147 -16.06 -8.42 -5.07
C TYR A 147 -15.22 -9.47 -4.35
N LEU A 148 -14.31 -10.14 -5.06
CA LEU A 148 -13.38 -11.13 -4.50
C LEU A 148 -12.49 -10.52 -3.42
N ASN A 149 -12.23 -9.22 -3.52
CA ASN A 149 -11.46 -8.49 -2.54
C ASN A 149 -12.25 -7.94 -1.34
N SER A 150 -13.55 -8.20 -1.27
CA SER A 150 -14.36 -7.73 -0.15
C SER A 150 -13.98 -8.42 1.16
N VAL A 151 -14.15 -7.71 2.27
CA VAL A 151 -13.99 -8.27 3.63
C VAL A 151 -14.90 -9.47 3.85
N ARG A 152 -16.08 -9.49 3.20
CA ARG A 152 -17.03 -10.61 3.29
C ARG A 152 -16.47 -11.89 2.68
N VAL A 153 -15.89 -11.81 1.47
CA VAL A 153 -15.29 -12.97 0.79
C VAL A 153 -14.07 -13.46 1.56
N GLU A 154 -13.28 -12.55 2.12
CA GLU A 154 -12.16 -12.90 3.00
C GLU A 154 -12.62 -13.65 4.25
N LEU A 155 -13.58 -13.11 5.00
CA LEU A 155 -14.10 -13.76 6.20
C LEU A 155 -14.75 -15.11 5.86
N LEU A 156 -15.46 -15.20 4.73
CA LEU A 156 -16.03 -16.45 4.25
C LEU A 156 -14.95 -17.48 3.91
N PHE A 157 -13.87 -17.07 3.23
CA PHE A 157 -12.74 -17.94 2.93
C PHE A 157 -12.08 -18.46 4.21
N LEU A 158 -11.77 -17.57 5.16
CA LEU A 158 -11.17 -17.94 6.45
C LEU A 158 -12.09 -18.88 7.25
N ALA A 159 -13.40 -18.59 7.29
CA ALA A 159 -14.38 -19.40 8.00
C ALA A 159 -14.55 -20.78 7.36
N LEU A 160 -14.74 -20.85 6.04
CA LEU A 160 -14.90 -22.13 5.32
C LEU A 160 -13.66 -23.00 5.44
N ASN A 161 -12.46 -22.41 5.31
CA ASN A 161 -11.23 -23.18 5.44
C ASN A 161 -11.05 -23.69 6.88
N THR A 162 -11.38 -22.87 7.88
CA THR A 162 -11.36 -23.30 9.29
C THR A 162 -12.38 -24.41 9.57
N ILE A 163 -13.61 -24.28 9.06
CA ILE A 163 -14.66 -25.30 9.22
C ILE A 163 -14.23 -26.62 8.59
N TRP A 164 -13.63 -26.60 7.39
CA TRP A 164 -13.16 -27.79 6.71
C TRP A 164 -12.03 -28.51 7.44
N GLN A 165 -11.26 -27.75 8.21
CA GLN A 165 -10.10 -28.21 8.96
C GLN A 165 -10.49 -29.01 10.21
N TRP A 166 -11.57 -28.63 10.91
CA TRP A 166 -11.98 -29.26 12.16
C TRP A 166 -12.33 -30.76 12.06
N PRO A 167 -13.08 -31.23 11.04
CA PRO A 167 -13.35 -32.66 10.86
C PRO A 167 -12.09 -33.50 10.71
N LEU A 168 -11.09 -33.02 9.96
CA LEU A 168 -9.82 -33.73 9.79
C LEU A 168 -9.09 -33.85 11.13
N LEU A 169 -9.03 -32.75 11.89
CA LEU A 169 -8.44 -32.75 13.22
C LEU A 169 -9.19 -33.69 14.17
N LEU A 170 -10.54 -33.68 14.13
CA LEU A 170 -11.37 -34.56 14.94
C LEU A 170 -11.08 -36.04 14.63
N VAL A 171 -10.98 -36.40 13.34
CA VAL A 171 -10.61 -37.76 12.92
C VAL A 171 -9.24 -38.14 13.46
N VAL A 172 -8.24 -37.27 13.36
CA VAL A 172 -6.89 -37.52 13.90
C VAL A 172 -6.93 -37.70 15.42
N VAL A 173 -7.64 -36.84 16.15
CA VAL A 173 -7.72 -36.89 17.61
C VAL A 173 -8.47 -38.14 18.10
N VAL A 174 -9.58 -38.50 17.46
CA VAL A 174 -10.39 -39.68 17.81
C VAL A 174 -9.65 -40.99 17.47
N TYR A 175 -8.93 -41.03 16.35
CA TYR A 175 -8.25 -42.24 15.90
C TYR A 175 -6.95 -42.54 16.67
N HIS A 176 -6.37 -41.54 17.33
CA HIS A 176 -5.13 -41.66 18.08
C HIS A 176 -5.35 -41.37 19.56
N ASP A 177 -5.88 -42.35 20.30
CA ASP A 177 -6.18 -42.26 21.74
C ASP A 177 -4.98 -41.80 22.60
N GLN A 178 -3.76 -42.09 22.13
CA GLN A 178 -2.51 -41.61 22.73
C GLN A 178 -2.42 -40.08 22.83
N LEU A 179 -3.17 -39.33 22.01
CA LEU A 179 -3.22 -37.87 22.03
C LEU A 179 -4.00 -37.30 23.23
N GLN A 180 -4.72 -38.12 23.99
CA GLN A 180 -5.40 -37.71 25.24
C GLN A 180 -4.41 -37.48 26.39
N GLY A 181 -3.20 -38.02 26.29
CA GLY A 181 -2.15 -37.87 27.31
C GLY A 181 -1.42 -36.51 27.30
N PRO A 182 -0.50 -36.29 28.25
CA PRO A 182 0.31 -35.07 28.32
C PRO A 182 1.17 -34.89 27.08
N PHE A 183 1.17 -33.69 26.49
CA PHE A 183 1.79 -33.40 25.20
C PHE A 183 3.25 -33.86 25.08
N TYR A 184 4.05 -33.61 26.11
CA TYR A 184 5.48 -33.92 26.07
C TYR A 184 5.77 -35.41 26.10
N ALA A 185 5.03 -36.19 26.89
CA ALA A 185 5.16 -37.65 26.89
C ALA A 185 4.77 -38.22 25.51
N THR A 186 3.70 -37.72 24.90
CA THR A 186 3.20 -38.26 23.63
C THR A 186 4.04 -37.87 22.40
N VAL A 187 4.67 -36.68 22.41
CA VAL A 187 5.42 -36.16 21.27
C VAL A 187 6.92 -36.45 21.37
N LEU A 188 7.53 -36.39 22.56
CA LEU A 188 8.97 -36.65 22.73
C LEU A 188 9.34 -38.12 22.72
N ASP A 189 8.43 -39.03 23.08
CA ASP A 189 8.69 -40.47 23.01
C ASP A 189 8.83 -40.98 21.56
N GLY A 190 8.71 -40.08 20.56
CA GLY A 190 8.79 -40.35 19.12
C GLY A 190 7.84 -41.45 18.67
N GLY A 191 6.75 -41.63 19.40
CA GLY A 191 5.63 -42.45 18.98
C GLY A 191 4.97 -41.89 17.72
N ARG A 192 4.15 -42.73 17.09
CA ARG A 192 3.31 -42.40 15.93
C ARG A 192 2.60 -41.02 16.01
N PRO A 193 2.13 -40.51 17.17
CA PRO A 193 1.40 -39.24 17.22
C PRO A 193 2.25 -38.01 16.91
N GLY A 194 3.50 -37.95 17.38
CA GLY A 194 4.42 -36.86 17.06
C GLY A 194 4.77 -36.82 15.56
N THR A 195 4.90 -37.98 14.94
CA THR A 195 5.12 -38.11 13.49
C THR A 195 3.92 -37.65 12.68
N VAL A 196 2.69 -37.99 13.11
CA VAL A 196 1.44 -37.52 12.48
C VAL A 196 1.31 -36.01 12.57
N TYR A 197 1.61 -35.42 13.74
CA TYR A 197 1.61 -33.98 13.93
C TYR A 197 2.62 -33.28 12.99
N LEU A 198 3.87 -33.75 12.95
CA LEU A 198 4.89 -33.20 12.09
C LEU A 198 4.51 -33.34 10.60
N ALA A 199 3.96 -34.49 10.20
CA ALA A 199 3.51 -34.74 8.83
C ALA A 199 2.39 -33.80 8.40
N VAL A 200 1.40 -33.54 9.26
CA VAL A 200 0.31 -32.60 8.99
C VAL A 200 0.83 -31.17 8.82
N LEU A 201 1.75 -30.76 9.69
CA LEU A 201 2.36 -29.43 9.64
C LEU A 201 3.26 -29.25 8.41
N THR A 202 4.06 -30.26 8.07
CA THR A 202 4.86 -30.30 6.84
C THR A 202 3.97 -30.26 5.60
N MET A 203 2.89 -31.05 5.55
CA MET A 203 1.96 -31.05 4.42
C MET A 203 1.37 -29.65 4.17
N ARG A 204 0.94 -28.95 5.23
CA ARG A 204 0.43 -27.58 5.13
C ARG A 204 1.47 -26.60 4.57
N LEU A 205 2.70 -26.67 5.06
CA LEU A 205 3.79 -25.84 4.57
C LEU A 205 4.11 -26.12 3.10
N VAL A 206 4.12 -27.40 2.70
CA VAL A 206 4.35 -27.82 1.31
C VAL A 206 3.24 -27.33 0.38
N VAL A 207 1.97 -27.48 0.78
CA VAL A 207 0.82 -26.98 -0.01
C VAL A 207 0.90 -25.46 -0.17
N PHE A 208 1.21 -24.75 0.91
CA PHE A 208 1.40 -23.30 0.88
C PHE A 208 2.56 -22.89 -0.04
N ALA A 209 3.71 -23.56 0.06
CA ALA A 209 4.87 -23.33 -0.80
C ALA A 209 4.55 -23.59 -2.28
N ALA A 210 3.82 -24.68 -2.56
CA ALA A 210 3.38 -25.04 -3.90
C ALA A 210 2.39 -24.03 -4.48
N TYR A 211 1.61 -23.34 -3.64
CA TYR A 211 0.69 -22.30 -4.08
C TYR A 211 1.38 -20.95 -4.34
N ILE A 212 2.28 -20.53 -3.45
CA ILE A 212 2.95 -19.23 -3.54
C ILE A 212 4.08 -19.23 -4.57
N ALA A 213 4.86 -20.30 -4.68
CA ALA A 213 6.04 -20.30 -5.55
C ALA A 213 5.71 -20.06 -7.05
N PRO A 214 4.68 -20.67 -7.66
CA PRO A 214 4.28 -20.38 -9.03
C PRO A 214 3.86 -18.91 -9.22
N LEU A 215 3.11 -18.36 -8.26
CA LEU A 215 2.65 -16.99 -8.30
C LEU A 215 3.82 -15.99 -8.30
N ILE A 216 4.77 -16.20 -7.39
CA ILE A 216 5.99 -15.37 -7.32
C ILE A 216 6.81 -15.51 -8.61
N ARG A 217 6.94 -16.72 -9.16
CA ARG A 217 7.62 -16.92 -10.46
C ARG A 217 6.92 -16.18 -11.60
N TYR A 218 5.59 -16.18 -11.62
CA TYR A 218 4.80 -15.41 -12.58
C TYR A 218 5.04 -13.90 -12.43
N LEU A 219 4.97 -13.38 -11.21
CA LEU A 219 5.21 -11.97 -10.90
C LEU A 219 6.64 -11.55 -11.31
N ARG A 220 7.65 -12.40 -11.09
CA ARG A 220 9.04 -12.14 -11.47
C ARG A 220 9.26 -11.92 -12.97
N LYS A 221 8.49 -12.60 -13.82
CA LYS A 221 8.64 -12.53 -15.28
C LYS A 221 8.11 -11.23 -15.89
N THR A 222 7.38 -10.43 -15.13
CA THR A 222 6.72 -9.22 -15.65
C THR A 222 7.54 -7.99 -15.24
N ALA A 223 7.95 -7.17 -16.22
CA ALA A 223 9.11 -6.27 -16.09
C ALA A 223 8.85 -4.88 -15.46
N SER A 224 7.60 -4.48 -15.16
CA SER A 224 7.33 -3.18 -14.52
C SER A 224 6.97 -3.35 -13.04
N ASP A 225 7.84 -2.83 -12.17
CA ASP A 225 7.64 -2.81 -10.72
C ASP A 225 7.41 -1.36 -10.23
N SER A 226 6.36 -0.72 -10.73
CA SER A 226 6.05 0.68 -10.43
C SER A 226 5.60 0.92 -8.99
N LEU A 227 5.35 -0.13 -8.21
CA LEU A 227 4.93 -0.05 -6.80
C LEU A 227 5.88 -0.76 -5.82
N GLY A 228 7.00 -1.30 -6.29
CA GLY A 228 7.89 -2.14 -5.46
C GLY A 228 7.28 -3.49 -5.04
N ILE A 229 6.08 -3.84 -5.52
CA ILE A 229 5.39 -5.10 -5.20
C ILE A 229 6.23 -6.29 -5.64
N VAL A 230 6.80 -6.26 -6.85
CA VAL A 230 7.63 -7.36 -7.38
C VAL A 230 8.90 -7.50 -6.54
N ARG A 231 9.52 -6.38 -6.15
CA ARG A 231 10.68 -6.35 -5.26
C ARG A 231 10.36 -6.95 -3.89
N SER A 232 9.25 -6.57 -3.27
CA SER A 232 8.78 -7.16 -1.99
C SER A 232 8.57 -8.67 -2.15
N PHE A 233 7.88 -9.13 -3.19
CA PHE A 233 7.70 -10.57 -3.43
C PHE A 233 9.00 -11.32 -3.65
N ARG A 234 10.00 -10.73 -4.32
CA ARG A 234 11.33 -11.35 -4.50
C ARG A 234 12.05 -11.53 -3.16
N ARG A 235 11.92 -10.59 -2.24
CA ARG A 235 12.52 -10.66 -0.91
C ARG A 235 11.79 -11.68 -0.03
N ILE A 236 10.46 -11.69 -0.08
CA ILE A 236 9.62 -12.70 0.60
C ILE A 236 9.97 -14.10 0.11
N ASP A 237 10.10 -14.30 -1.20
CA ASP A 237 10.51 -15.56 -1.82
C ASP A 237 11.90 -16.01 -1.38
N LEU A 238 12.87 -15.08 -1.32
CA LEU A 238 14.20 -15.37 -0.82
C LEU A 238 14.16 -15.81 0.64
N CYS A 239 13.46 -15.05 1.50
CA CYS A 239 13.26 -15.39 2.90
C CYS A 239 12.62 -16.78 3.04
N HIS A 240 11.54 -17.04 2.30
CA HIS A 240 10.83 -18.30 2.35
C HIS A 240 11.68 -19.49 1.89
N ARG A 241 12.54 -19.32 0.87
CA ARG A 241 13.51 -20.35 0.47
C ARG A 241 14.55 -20.61 1.55
N VAL A 242 15.07 -19.57 2.20
CA VAL A 242 16.02 -19.72 3.30
C VAL A 242 15.37 -20.44 4.47
N THR A 243 14.15 -20.04 4.87
CA THR A 243 13.38 -20.72 5.92
C THR A 243 13.16 -22.19 5.60
N HIS A 244 12.74 -22.50 4.37
CA HIS A 244 12.56 -23.88 3.94
C HIS A 244 13.86 -24.68 3.96
N LEU A 245 14.97 -24.10 3.50
CA LEU A 245 16.27 -24.77 3.55
C LEU A 245 16.67 -25.09 4.99
N VAL A 246 16.50 -24.14 5.92
CA VAL A 246 16.80 -24.39 7.34
C VAL A 246 15.88 -25.45 7.94
N ILE A 247 14.59 -25.44 7.61
CA ILE A 247 13.64 -26.49 8.02
C ILE A 247 14.07 -27.85 7.46
N LEU A 248 14.43 -27.94 6.17
CA LEU A 248 14.86 -29.19 5.55
C LEU A 248 16.17 -29.72 6.13
N VAL A 249 17.14 -28.85 6.38
CA VAL A 249 18.38 -29.22 7.07
C VAL A 249 18.09 -29.66 8.49
N GLY A 250 17.22 -28.95 9.21
CA GLY A 250 16.74 -29.35 10.54
C GLY A 250 16.07 -30.73 10.54
N LEU A 251 15.24 -31.02 9.54
CA LEU A 251 14.59 -32.33 9.37
C LEU A 251 15.62 -33.41 9.06
N ALA A 252 16.56 -33.14 8.14
CA ALA A 252 17.60 -34.10 7.77
C ALA A 252 18.50 -34.43 8.97
N LEU A 253 18.87 -33.42 9.78
CA LEU A 253 19.62 -33.62 11.01
C LEU A 253 18.80 -34.41 12.05
N TYR A 254 17.53 -34.06 12.23
CA TYR A 254 16.61 -34.75 13.14
C TYR A 254 16.44 -36.24 12.79
N PHE A 255 16.21 -36.56 11.51
CA PHE A 255 16.09 -37.94 11.04
C PHE A 255 17.44 -38.66 10.93
N GLY A 256 18.56 -37.94 10.79
CA GLY A 256 19.90 -38.52 10.79
C GLY A 256 20.41 -38.89 12.18
N SER A 257 19.95 -38.19 13.22
CA SER A 257 20.40 -38.37 14.61
C SER A 257 19.60 -39.40 15.42
N VAL A 258 18.95 -40.36 14.75
CA VAL A 258 18.01 -41.35 15.33
C VAL A 258 18.61 -42.28 16.41
N ARG A 259 19.84 -42.06 16.88
CA ARG A 259 20.41 -42.77 18.04
C ARG A 259 20.70 -41.92 19.29
N ALA A 260 20.60 -40.59 19.24
CA ALA A 260 20.91 -39.71 20.38
C ALA A 260 19.68 -38.88 20.81
N TRP A 261 18.56 -39.57 21.07
CA TRP A 261 17.21 -39.00 21.07
C TRP A 261 16.89 -37.95 22.14
N HIS A 262 17.50 -37.97 23.32
CA HIS A 262 17.06 -37.08 24.39
C HIS A 262 17.60 -35.64 24.30
N ASP A 263 18.82 -35.44 23.79
CA ASP A 263 19.40 -34.09 23.70
C ASP A 263 19.11 -33.41 22.34
N THR A 264 18.82 -34.17 21.29
CA THR A 264 18.59 -33.61 19.94
C THR A 264 17.22 -32.99 19.75
N VAL A 265 16.18 -33.40 20.49
CA VAL A 265 14.83 -32.82 20.30
C VAL A 265 14.77 -31.36 20.71
N THR A 266 15.51 -30.96 21.76
CA THR A 266 15.63 -29.56 22.16
C THR A 266 16.31 -28.72 21.07
N ILE A 267 17.37 -29.26 20.47
CA ILE A 267 18.12 -28.58 19.40
C ILE A 267 17.28 -28.50 18.13
N ALA A 268 16.58 -29.57 17.75
CA ALA A 268 15.69 -29.59 16.59
C ALA A 268 14.54 -28.58 16.76
N GLY A 269 13.90 -28.53 17.93
CA GLY A 269 12.87 -27.53 18.23
C GLY A 269 13.37 -26.09 18.10
N ILE A 270 14.57 -25.79 18.59
CA ILE A 270 15.21 -24.47 18.43
C ILE A 270 15.47 -24.17 16.95
N ILE A 271 15.95 -25.16 16.18
CA ILE A 271 16.22 -25.03 14.74
C ILE A 271 14.92 -24.76 13.95
N TYR A 272 13.74 -25.23 14.37
CA TYR A 272 12.48 -24.92 13.69
C TYR A 272 11.87 -23.59 14.12
N VAL A 273 11.88 -23.30 15.42
CA VAL A 273 11.18 -22.14 15.98
C VAL A 273 11.86 -20.84 15.56
N ILE A 274 13.20 -20.79 15.57
CA ILE A 274 13.94 -19.56 15.27
C ILE A 274 13.71 -19.09 13.81
N PRO A 275 13.89 -19.92 12.77
CA PRO A 275 13.69 -19.48 11.39
C PRO A 275 12.24 -19.11 11.09
N ILE A 276 11.26 -19.85 11.63
CA ILE A 276 9.84 -19.53 11.47
C ILE A 276 9.54 -18.18 12.15
N GLY A 277 10.05 -18.00 13.35
CA GLY A 277 9.87 -16.79 14.14
C GLY A 277 10.63 -15.56 13.60
N ILE A 278 11.68 -15.74 12.80
CA ILE A 278 12.36 -14.63 12.07
C ILE A 278 11.70 -14.38 10.70
N ALA A 279 11.31 -15.44 10.00
CA ALA A 279 10.73 -15.31 8.67
C ALA A 279 9.35 -14.65 8.68
N THR A 280 8.54 -14.97 9.68
CA THR A 280 7.20 -14.39 9.86
C THR A 280 7.24 -12.85 9.96
N PRO A 281 7.99 -12.22 10.88
CA PRO A 281 8.07 -10.76 10.97
C PRO A 281 8.79 -10.16 9.76
N TYR A 282 9.75 -10.86 9.14
CA TYR A 282 10.40 -10.37 7.93
C TYR A 282 9.43 -10.28 6.75
N VAL A 283 8.63 -11.32 6.51
CA VAL A 283 7.60 -11.32 5.46
C VAL A 283 6.58 -10.20 5.72
N GLN A 284 6.21 -9.96 6.97
CA GLN A 284 5.32 -8.86 7.34
C GLN A 284 5.95 -7.48 7.09
N PHE A 285 7.20 -7.31 7.50
CA PHE A 285 7.95 -6.08 7.27
C PHE A 285 8.04 -5.77 5.77
N GLU A 286 8.33 -6.78 4.95
CA GLU A 286 8.41 -6.65 3.49
C GLU A 286 7.06 -6.43 2.80
N LEU A 287 5.96 -6.99 3.31
CA LEU A 287 4.62 -6.76 2.76
C LEU A 287 4.08 -5.38 3.15
N VAL A 288 4.26 -4.98 4.40
CA VAL A 288 3.53 -3.84 4.97
C VAL A 288 4.43 -2.62 5.05
N VAL A 289 5.59 -2.73 5.71
CA VAL A 289 6.43 -1.58 6.06
C VAL A 289 7.25 -1.12 4.86
N VAL A 290 7.95 -2.03 4.18
CA VAL A 290 8.85 -1.67 3.08
C VAL A 290 8.14 -0.88 1.98
N PRO A 291 6.97 -1.31 1.47
CA PRO A 291 6.34 -0.55 0.40
C PRO A 291 5.57 0.67 0.91
N LEU A 292 5.42 0.87 2.23
CA LEU A 292 5.00 2.16 2.81
C LEU A 292 6.18 3.12 2.89
N TYR A 293 7.32 2.62 3.37
CA TYR A 293 8.55 3.37 3.51
C TYR A 293 9.13 3.78 2.15
N GLN A 294 9.15 2.87 1.17
CA GLN A 294 9.55 3.15 -0.20
C GLN A 294 8.64 4.19 -0.84
N HIS A 295 7.33 4.08 -0.65
CA HIS A 295 6.41 5.11 -1.13
C HIS A 295 6.70 6.46 -0.46
N ALA A 296 7.04 6.48 0.84
CA ALA A 296 7.40 7.72 1.54
C ALA A 296 8.75 8.31 1.08
N THR A 297 9.73 7.47 0.72
CA THR A 297 11.05 7.92 0.25
C THR A 297 11.04 8.34 -1.23
N GLU A 298 10.35 7.59 -2.10
CA GLU A 298 10.10 7.99 -3.49
C GLU A 298 9.26 9.27 -3.56
N ARG A 299 8.34 9.47 -2.60
CA ARG A 299 7.59 10.73 -2.40
C ARG A 299 8.50 11.91 -2.12
N GLN A 300 9.56 11.72 -1.35
CA GLN A 300 10.52 12.78 -1.05
C GLN A 300 11.37 13.13 -2.28
N ALA A 301 11.80 12.12 -3.04
CA ALA A 301 12.55 12.33 -4.28
C ALA A 301 11.74 13.08 -5.36
N LEU A 302 10.42 12.85 -5.46
CA LEU A 302 9.53 13.57 -6.39
C LEU A 302 9.31 15.04 -6.02
N LEU A 303 9.52 15.41 -4.76
CA LEU A 303 9.43 16.80 -4.31
C LEU A 303 10.73 17.56 -4.56
N ASP A 304 11.86 16.87 -4.57
CA ASP A 304 13.20 17.43 -4.83
C ASP A 304 13.44 17.69 -6.33
N GLU A 305 12.75 16.99 -7.24
CA GLU A 305 12.80 17.31 -8.66
C GLU A 305 11.95 18.56 -8.97
N SER A 306 12.66 19.67 -9.16
CA SER A 306 12.32 21.03 -9.64
C SER A 306 11.28 21.21 -10.79
N GLY A 307 10.53 20.18 -11.15
CA GLY A 307 9.61 20.11 -12.28
C GLY A 307 8.12 20.05 -11.94
N VAL A 308 7.63 20.60 -10.81
CA VAL A 308 6.18 20.65 -10.55
C VAL A 308 5.46 21.35 -11.71
N PRO A 309 4.53 20.69 -12.44
CA PRO A 309 3.81 21.32 -13.53
C PRO A 309 2.98 22.49 -13.02
N ALA A 310 2.97 23.63 -13.74
CA ALA A 310 2.22 24.82 -13.33
C ALA A 310 0.72 24.53 -13.15
N SER A 311 0.14 23.69 -14.01
CA SER A 311 -1.26 23.27 -13.93
C SER A 311 -1.59 22.49 -12.65
N LEU A 312 -0.65 21.66 -12.18
CA LEU A 312 -0.84 20.87 -10.96
C LEU A 312 -0.73 21.76 -9.71
N PHE A 313 0.22 22.70 -9.72
CA PHE A 313 0.34 23.72 -8.68
C PHE A 313 -0.90 24.62 -8.62
N GLU A 314 -1.41 25.07 -9.77
CA GLU A 314 -2.64 25.87 -9.83
C GLU A 314 -3.86 25.09 -9.31
N LYS A 315 -3.97 23.80 -9.68
CA LYS A 315 -5.04 22.94 -9.17
C LYS A 315 -4.96 22.80 -7.64
N PHE A 316 -3.76 22.75 -7.07
CA PHE A 316 -3.55 22.76 -5.63
C PHE A 316 -3.94 24.07 -4.96
N LEU A 317 -3.56 25.22 -5.54
CA LEU A 317 -4.00 26.54 -5.06
C LEU A 317 -5.54 26.66 -5.07
N GLY A 318 -6.21 25.97 -6.00
CA GLY A 318 -7.67 25.89 -6.04
C GLY A 318 -8.30 25.10 -4.89
N THR A 319 -7.51 24.39 -4.08
CA THR A 319 -7.99 23.70 -2.87
C THR A 319 -7.86 24.59 -1.64
N ARG A 320 -8.77 24.44 -0.68
CA ARG A 320 -8.69 25.18 0.60
C ARG A 320 -7.36 24.97 1.31
N ASP A 321 -6.92 23.71 1.43
CA ASP A 321 -5.65 23.38 2.09
C ASP A 321 -4.44 24.00 1.38
N GLY A 322 -4.46 24.04 0.04
CA GLY A 322 -3.37 24.61 -0.74
C GLY A 322 -3.32 26.14 -0.70
N TYR A 323 -4.48 26.79 -0.77
CA TYR A 323 -4.58 28.23 -0.58
C TYR A 323 -4.14 28.64 0.83
N ASP A 324 -4.66 28.00 1.89
CA ASP A 324 -4.30 28.31 3.28
C ASP A 324 -2.80 28.09 3.55
N MET A 325 -2.22 27.05 2.94
CA MET A 325 -0.79 26.79 3.02
C MET A 325 0.03 27.90 2.35
N MET A 326 -0.30 28.26 1.11
CA MET A 326 0.42 29.29 0.38
C MET A 326 0.22 30.69 0.96
N MET A 327 -0.95 30.98 1.53
CA MET A 327 -1.18 32.24 2.23
C MET A 327 -0.29 32.38 3.45
N ARG A 328 -0.13 31.30 4.24
CA ARG A 328 0.84 31.30 5.36
C ARG A 328 2.27 31.50 4.87
N ALA A 329 2.68 30.80 3.82
CA ALA A 329 4.00 30.94 3.23
C ALA A 329 4.27 32.38 2.76
N ALA A 330 3.33 32.94 1.99
CA ALA A 330 3.43 34.29 1.46
C ALA A 330 3.38 35.36 2.57
N THR A 331 2.62 35.14 3.65
CA THR A 331 2.60 36.05 4.81
C THR A 331 3.95 36.10 5.52
N LEU A 332 4.62 34.95 5.68
CA LEU A 332 5.95 34.88 6.30
C LEU A 332 7.02 35.60 5.47
N GLU A 333 6.87 35.59 4.15
CA GLU A 333 7.80 36.23 3.20
C GLU A 333 7.37 37.64 2.78
N PHE A 334 6.28 38.17 3.34
CA PHE A 334 5.67 39.44 2.93
C PHE A 334 5.38 39.53 1.41
N SER A 335 4.97 38.41 0.80
CA SER A 335 4.72 38.24 -0.64
C SER A 335 3.26 37.87 -0.97
N THR A 336 2.32 38.26 -0.08
CA THR A 336 0.89 37.92 -0.17
C THR A 336 0.20 38.47 -1.42
N GLU A 337 0.73 39.55 -2.00
CA GLU A 337 0.20 40.21 -3.19
C GLU A 337 0.07 39.26 -4.38
N ASN A 338 1.03 38.36 -4.57
CA ASN A 338 1.03 37.39 -5.65
C ASN A 338 -0.17 36.42 -5.56
N LEU A 339 -0.46 35.94 -4.34
CA LEU A 339 -1.56 35.02 -4.11
C LEU A 339 -2.92 35.73 -4.18
N LEU A 340 -3.00 36.94 -3.63
CA LEU A 340 -4.22 37.77 -3.67
C LEU A 340 -4.57 38.18 -5.10
N PHE A 341 -3.58 38.52 -5.92
CA PHE A 341 -3.78 38.79 -7.34
C PHE A 341 -4.32 37.55 -8.08
N TRP A 342 -3.68 36.39 -7.88
CA TRP A 342 -4.14 35.14 -8.51
C TRP A 342 -5.59 34.81 -8.12
N GLU A 343 -5.95 34.97 -6.85
CA GLU A 343 -7.32 34.74 -6.38
C GLU A 343 -8.31 35.74 -6.97
N ALA A 344 -7.95 37.02 -7.01
CA ALA A 344 -8.80 38.09 -7.56
C ALA A 344 -9.13 37.81 -9.03
N VAL A 345 -8.13 37.44 -9.83
CA VAL A 345 -8.29 37.07 -11.24
C VAL A 345 -9.17 35.82 -11.39
N ARG A 346 -8.93 34.76 -10.61
CA ARG A 346 -9.75 33.53 -10.63
C ARG A 346 -11.20 33.79 -10.24
N LYS A 347 -11.44 34.64 -9.24
CA LYS A 347 -12.79 35.04 -8.81
C LYS A 347 -13.50 35.85 -9.89
N PHE A 348 -12.77 36.76 -10.53
CA PHE A 348 -13.26 37.57 -11.63
C PHE A 348 -13.68 36.71 -12.84
N GLU A 349 -12.80 35.80 -13.30
CA GLU A 349 -13.11 34.86 -14.40
C GLU A 349 -14.31 33.96 -14.09
N ARG A 350 -14.35 33.39 -12.88
CA ARG A 350 -15.45 32.51 -12.46
C ARG A 350 -16.79 33.23 -12.43
N ASN A 351 -16.79 34.50 -12.02
CA ASN A 351 -18.02 35.28 -11.90
C ASN A 351 -18.38 35.99 -13.20
N TRP A 352 -17.45 36.08 -14.17
CA TRP A 352 -17.62 36.81 -15.42
C TRP A 352 -18.98 36.58 -16.10
N PRO A 353 -19.46 35.33 -16.32
CA PRO A 353 -20.73 35.10 -17.01
C PRO A 353 -21.95 35.68 -16.30
N HIS A 354 -21.87 35.88 -14.98
CA HIS A 354 -22.99 36.27 -14.11
C HIS A 354 -23.00 37.76 -13.76
N LEU A 355 -21.92 38.49 -14.02
CA LEU A 355 -21.81 39.91 -13.70
C LEU A 355 -22.36 40.78 -14.84
N PRO A 356 -23.09 41.88 -14.55
CA PRO A 356 -23.39 42.93 -15.52
C PRO A 356 -22.11 43.58 -16.06
N GLU A 357 -22.16 44.13 -17.28
CA GLU A 357 -21.02 44.75 -17.96
C GLU A 357 -20.34 45.85 -17.13
N ASP A 358 -21.13 46.75 -16.53
CA ASP A 358 -20.60 47.80 -15.65
C ASP A 358 -19.81 47.24 -14.47
N ARG A 359 -20.29 46.12 -13.90
CA ARG A 359 -19.63 45.47 -12.77
C ARG A 359 -18.36 44.73 -13.20
N ARG A 360 -18.36 44.09 -14.38
CA ARG A 360 -17.16 43.49 -14.98
C ARG A 360 -16.07 44.53 -15.19
N ARG A 361 -16.43 45.68 -15.76
CA ARG A 361 -15.49 46.79 -15.97
C ARG A 361 -14.95 47.30 -14.63
N LEU A 362 -15.81 47.51 -13.65
CA LEU A 362 -15.41 48.00 -12.32
C LEU A 362 -14.49 47.02 -11.58
N ASP A 363 -14.82 45.73 -11.57
CA ASP A 363 -13.99 44.72 -10.90
C ASP A 363 -12.64 44.51 -11.63
N GLY A 364 -12.61 44.55 -12.96
CA GLY A 364 -11.37 44.47 -13.74
C GLY A 364 -10.47 45.69 -13.56
N GLU A 365 -11.04 46.90 -13.56
CA GLU A 365 -10.31 48.14 -13.25
C GLU A 365 -9.77 48.14 -11.82
N GLN A 366 -10.52 47.58 -10.87
CA GLN A 366 -10.05 47.42 -9.50
C GLN A 366 -8.81 46.51 -9.46
N ILE A 367 -8.82 45.38 -10.16
CA ILE A 367 -7.66 44.47 -10.24
C ILE A 367 -6.44 45.19 -10.85
N ARG A 368 -6.61 45.94 -11.96
CA ARG A 368 -5.54 46.76 -12.55
C ARG A 368 -4.94 47.74 -11.55
N LYS A 369 -5.79 48.52 -10.88
CA LYS A 369 -5.35 49.57 -9.97
C LYS A 369 -4.66 49.02 -8.73
N THR A 370 -5.18 47.94 -8.16
CA THR A 370 -4.64 47.35 -6.94
C THR A 370 -3.33 46.62 -7.18
N PHE A 371 -3.21 45.83 -8.25
CA PHE A 371 -2.10 44.89 -8.43
C PHE A 371 -1.11 45.25 -9.54
N LEU A 372 -1.46 46.09 -10.53
CA LEU A 372 -0.65 46.28 -11.74
C LEU A 372 -0.15 47.72 -11.98
N VAL A 373 -0.94 48.74 -11.64
CA VAL A 373 -0.71 50.12 -12.12
C VAL A 373 -0.16 51.06 -11.04
N SER A 374 -0.20 50.68 -9.77
CA SER A 374 0.10 51.63 -8.69
C SER A 374 1.55 51.54 -8.19
N ASP A 375 2.32 52.59 -8.44
CA ASP A 375 3.66 52.82 -7.85
C ASP A 375 3.62 52.98 -6.31
N HIS A 376 2.43 53.05 -5.71
CA HIS A 376 2.21 53.27 -4.28
C HIS A 376 1.35 52.20 -3.61
N SER A 377 0.92 51.17 -4.35
CA SER A 377 0.21 50.04 -3.77
C SER A 377 1.21 49.10 -3.13
N ALA A 378 1.01 48.80 -1.85
CA ALA A 378 1.74 47.73 -1.17
C ALA A 378 1.44 46.33 -1.73
N GLN A 379 0.57 46.23 -2.75
CA GLN A 379 0.12 44.97 -3.35
C GLN A 379 0.44 44.86 -4.85
N THR A 380 1.36 45.68 -5.37
CA THR A 380 1.76 45.57 -6.78
C THR A 380 2.55 44.29 -7.03
N VAL A 381 2.10 43.46 -7.97
CA VAL A 381 2.77 42.19 -8.31
C VAL A 381 3.92 42.42 -9.30
N ASN A 382 4.97 41.61 -9.16
CA ASN A 382 6.12 41.67 -10.06
C ASN A 382 5.86 40.85 -11.34
N VAL A 383 5.46 41.53 -12.41
CA VAL A 383 5.22 40.95 -13.75
C VAL A 383 6.05 41.66 -14.81
N SER A 384 6.32 40.98 -15.92
CA SER A 384 7.08 41.53 -17.02
C SER A 384 6.36 42.72 -17.67
N ALA A 385 7.12 43.61 -18.30
CA ALA A 385 6.55 44.73 -19.05
C ALA A 385 5.61 44.25 -20.18
N GLY A 386 5.83 43.06 -20.72
CA GLY A 386 4.95 42.43 -21.71
C GLY A 386 3.60 42.05 -21.11
N ALA A 387 3.59 41.36 -19.97
CA ALA A 387 2.37 41.01 -19.25
C ALA A 387 1.61 42.24 -18.75
N LEU A 388 2.32 43.25 -18.25
CA LEU A 388 1.72 44.52 -17.85
C LEU A 388 1.06 45.22 -19.04
N ARG A 389 1.74 45.32 -20.19
CA ARG A 389 1.15 45.91 -21.41
C ARG A 389 -0.06 45.11 -21.88
N ALA A 390 -0.01 43.78 -21.88
CA ALA A 390 -1.14 42.93 -22.27
C ALA A 390 -2.38 43.19 -21.39
N ALA A 391 -2.18 43.39 -20.08
CA ALA A 391 -3.27 43.64 -19.14
C ALA A 391 -3.74 45.11 -19.10
N THR A 392 -2.98 46.05 -19.69
CA THR A 392 -3.25 47.50 -19.54
C THR A 392 -3.48 48.28 -20.84
N ALA A 393 -3.03 47.75 -21.98
CA ALA A 393 -3.10 48.45 -23.26
C ALA A 393 -4.52 48.51 -23.85
N ASP A 394 -5.33 47.47 -23.66
CA ASP A 394 -6.73 47.47 -24.08
C ASP A 394 -7.59 48.12 -22.97
N PRO A 395 -8.37 49.19 -23.27
CA PRO A 395 -9.34 49.73 -22.34
C PRO A 395 -10.54 48.78 -22.10
N THR A 396 -10.73 47.80 -22.98
CA THR A 396 -11.80 46.80 -22.90
C THR A 396 -11.37 45.67 -21.97
N ILE A 397 -12.08 45.55 -20.85
CA ILE A 397 -11.89 44.41 -19.94
C ILE A 397 -12.58 43.17 -20.54
N ARG A 398 -11.86 42.05 -20.59
CA ARG A 398 -12.27 40.73 -21.08
C ARG A 398 -11.96 39.66 -20.02
N PRO A 399 -12.53 38.45 -20.08
CA PRO A 399 -12.25 37.44 -19.04
C PRO A 399 -10.79 36.99 -19.04
N ASP A 400 -10.12 37.02 -20.19
CA ASP A 400 -8.73 36.62 -20.42
C ASP A 400 -7.71 37.78 -20.27
N THR A 401 -8.16 39.00 -19.95
CA THR A 401 -7.30 40.20 -19.84
C THR A 401 -6.09 39.99 -18.95
N PHE A 402 -6.21 39.16 -17.90
CA PHE A 402 -5.16 38.95 -16.90
C PHE A 402 -4.41 37.63 -17.07
N ASP A 403 -4.67 36.83 -18.10
CA ASP A 403 -4.14 35.46 -18.22
C ASP A 403 -2.61 35.42 -18.25
N VAL A 404 -1.97 36.33 -18.99
CA VAL A 404 -0.51 36.41 -19.11
C VAL A 404 0.12 36.77 -17.77
N ALA A 405 -0.39 37.82 -17.12
CA ALA A 405 0.08 38.26 -15.80
C ALA A 405 -0.14 37.17 -14.73
N ARG A 406 -1.32 36.53 -14.71
CA ARG A 406 -1.63 35.42 -13.81
C ARG A 406 -0.66 34.26 -14.00
N ALA A 407 -0.35 33.89 -15.25
CA ALA A 407 0.58 32.80 -15.54
C ALA A 407 2.01 33.10 -15.04
N GLU A 408 2.49 34.34 -15.22
CA GLU A 408 3.78 34.77 -14.68
C GLU A 408 3.81 34.75 -13.15
N VAL A 409 2.79 35.31 -12.49
CA VAL A 409 2.69 35.30 -11.02
C VAL A 409 2.59 33.88 -10.47
N LEU A 410 1.82 33.00 -11.13
CA LEU A 410 1.75 31.58 -10.78
C LEU A 410 3.12 30.91 -10.89
N GLN A 411 3.88 31.19 -11.95
CA GLN A 411 5.22 30.65 -12.14
C GLN A 411 6.21 31.19 -11.10
N LEU A 412 6.10 32.47 -10.75
CA LEU A 412 6.89 33.13 -9.71
C LEU A 412 6.63 32.49 -8.34
N MET A 413 5.37 32.42 -7.92
CA MET A 413 4.97 31.75 -6.67
C MET A 413 5.47 30.31 -6.61
N ARG A 414 5.36 29.57 -7.72
CA ARG A 414 5.79 28.17 -7.80
C ARG A 414 7.29 28.01 -7.62
N LYS A 415 8.09 28.84 -8.30
CA LYS A 415 9.56 28.74 -8.32
C LYS A 415 10.20 29.31 -7.05
N ASP A 416 9.55 30.27 -6.41
CA ASP A 416 10.12 31.01 -5.30
C ASP A 416 9.46 30.59 -3.97
N THR A 417 8.32 31.19 -3.61
CA THR A 417 7.62 30.97 -2.33
C THR A 417 7.28 29.50 -2.07
N PHE A 418 6.70 28.81 -3.05
CA PHE A 418 6.31 27.41 -2.89
C PHE A 418 7.53 26.49 -2.74
N ALA A 419 8.56 26.67 -3.57
CA ALA A 419 9.78 25.87 -3.52
C ALA A 419 10.50 26.04 -2.18
N ARG A 420 10.63 27.28 -1.67
CA ARG A 420 11.20 27.55 -0.35
C ARG A 420 10.37 26.94 0.78
N TYR A 421 9.05 27.11 0.73
CA TYR A 421 8.16 26.62 1.80
C TYR A 421 8.14 25.09 1.89
N VAL A 422 8.13 24.40 0.75
CA VAL A 422 8.27 22.93 0.70
C VAL A 422 9.66 22.50 1.18
N GLY A 423 10.72 23.18 0.71
CA GLY A 423 12.10 22.91 1.14
C GLY A 423 12.34 23.11 2.64
N ALA A 424 11.58 23.99 3.29
CA ALA A 424 11.58 24.19 4.75
C ALA A 424 10.85 23.09 5.54
N GLY A 425 10.35 22.03 4.88
CA GLY A 425 9.68 20.90 5.52
C GLY A 425 8.17 21.11 5.74
N HIS A 426 7.57 22.16 5.20
CA HIS A 426 6.14 22.44 5.34
C HIS A 426 5.27 21.89 4.20
N GLY A 427 5.80 20.96 3.38
CA GLY A 427 5.13 20.39 2.20
C GLY A 427 3.93 19.46 2.47
N GLY A 428 3.56 19.20 3.73
CA GLY A 428 2.53 18.22 4.09
C GLY A 428 1.17 18.37 3.37
N PRO A 429 0.61 19.57 3.20
CA PRO A 429 -0.63 19.77 2.42
C PRO A 429 -0.46 19.46 0.92
N TRP A 430 0.63 19.91 0.31
CA TRP A 430 0.95 19.64 -1.10
C TRP A 430 1.08 18.14 -1.37
N GLU A 431 1.75 17.42 -0.48
CA GLU A 431 1.90 15.98 -0.60
C GLU A 431 0.56 15.24 -0.57
N ARG A 432 -0.35 15.63 0.35
CA ARG A 432 -1.69 15.04 0.43
C ARG A 432 -2.49 15.33 -0.83
N PHE A 433 -2.33 16.51 -1.41
CA PHE A 433 -2.93 16.86 -2.70
C PHE A 433 -2.39 15.98 -3.84
N LEU A 434 -1.07 15.88 -4.01
CA LEU A 434 -0.45 15.05 -5.05
C LEU A 434 -0.91 13.60 -4.98
N GLN A 435 -1.04 13.08 -3.76
CA GLN A 435 -1.51 11.72 -3.53
C GLN A 435 -2.96 11.54 -3.99
N LYS A 436 -3.84 12.48 -3.61
CA LYS A 436 -5.23 12.48 -4.05
C LYS A 436 -5.34 12.60 -5.57
N GLU A 437 -4.51 13.43 -6.20
CA GLU A 437 -4.47 13.59 -7.65
C GLU A 437 -4.01 12.31 -8.36
N ASN A 438 -2.92 11.69 -7.90
CA ASN A 438 -2.44 10.42 -8.44
C ASN A 438 -3.49 9.30 -8.31
N GLU A 439 -4.30 9.34 -7.25
CA GLU A 439 -5.41 8.41 -7.03
C GLU A 439 -6.65 8.74 -7.85
N LEU A 440 -6.99 10.01 -8.00
CA LEU A 440 -8.08 10.45 -8.85
C LEU A 440 -7.78 10.15 -10.31
N ASP A 441 -6.55 10.33 -10.77
CA ASP A 441 -6.12 9.89 -12.10
C ASP A 441 -6.29 8.38 -12.26
N PHE A 442 -5.96 7.61 -11.22
CA PHE A 442 -6.17 6.16 -11.21
C PHE A 442 -7.67 5.78 -11.28
N LEU A 443 -8.54 6.51 -10.55
CA LEU A 443 -9.98 6.27 -10.52
C LEU A 443 -10.72 6.80 -11.74
N HIS A 444 -10.30 7.93 -12.31
CA HIS A 444 -10.89 8.46 -13.53
C HIS A 444 -10.57 7.57 -14.72
N CYS A 445 -9.33 7.08 -14.84
CA CYS A 445 -9.02 6.05 -15.85
C CYS A 445 -9.89 4.79 -15.75
N THR A 446 -10.48 4.51 -14.60
CA THR A 446 -11.42 3.39 -14.40
C THR A 446 -12.89 3.80 -14.55
N THR A 447 -13.26 5.07 -14.34
CA THR A 447 -14.66 5.54 -14.29
C THR A 447 -15.13 6.32 -15.53
N THR A 448 -14.33 7.17 -16.20
CA THR A 448 -14.82 7.88 -17.40
C THR A 448 -15.17 6.92 -18.55
N ARG A 449 -14.56 5.74 -18.57
CA ARG A 449 -14.90 4.66 -19.52
C ARG A 449 -16.21 3.93 -19.21
N THR A 450 -16.78 4.04 -18.00
CA THR A 450 -18.08 3.41 -17.74
C THR A 450 -19.25 4.22 -18.27
N ASN A 451 -19.07 5.54 -18.49
CA ASN A 451 -20.12 6.44 -19.00
C ASN A 451 -20.06 6.63 -20.52
N ASP A 452 -18.86 6.67 -21.14
CA ASP A 452 -18.73 6.81 -22.60
C ASP A 452 -19.12 5.53 -23.37
N ALA A 453 -19.21 4.38 -22.69
CA ALA A 453 -19.71 3.12 -23.24
C ALA A 453 -21.25 2.96 -23.13
N VAL A 454 -21.94 3.91 -22.50
CA VAL A 454 -23.41 4.02 -22.51
C VAL A 454 -23.79 5.15 -23.46
N VAL A 455 -23.48 4.97 -24.74
CA VAL A 455 -24.21 5.70 -25.78
C VAL A 455 -25.63 5.11 -25.77
N PRO A 456 -26.69 5.89 -25.47
CA PRO A 456 -28.03 5.39 -25.60
C PRO A 456 -28.24 5.01 -27.06
N ILE A 457 -28.52 3.72 -27.31
CA ILE A 457 -29.06 3.25 -28.58
C ILE A 457 -30.47 3.84 -28.68
N HIS A 458 -30.57 5.13 -28.99
CA HIS A 458 -31.76 5.73 -29.55
C HIS A 458 -31.46 5.92 -31.03
N GLY A 459 -31.69 4.86 -31.79
CA GLY A 459 -32.05 4.99 -33.20
C GLY A 459 -33.56 5.20 -33.31
N PRO A 460 -34.02 5.93 -34.35
CA PRO A 460 -35.44 6.19 -34.62
C PRO A 460 -36.27 4.93 -34.88
#